data_AF-A0A101XE89-F1
#
_entry.id   AF-A0A101XE89-F1
#
_cell.length_a   1.000
_cell.length_b   1.000
_cell.length_c   1.000
_cell.angle_alpha   90.00
_cell.angle_beta   90.00
_cell.angle_gamma   90.00
#
_symmetry.space_group_name_H-M   'P 1'
#
loop_
_entity.id
_entity.type
_entity.pdbx_description
1 polymer ?
#
loop_
_entity_poly.entity_id
_entity_poly.type
_entity_poly.pdbx_seq_one_letter_code
_entity_poly.pdbx_strand_id
1 'polypeptide(L)' 'MARGDKTLGSLSERLGISKPTVWRRLRRLERAGMVRLSKGWRREIAVELTERGQIYREVLPGVRMAQSTSPDEGLREPS' A
#
# COMPACT_ATOMS: atom_id res chain seq x y z
N MET A 1 -7.84 9.32 -13.39
CA MET A 1 -8.23 7.89 -13.39
C MET A 1 -7.20 7.09 -12.61
N ALA A 2 -7.51 6.65 -11.38
CA ALA A 2 -6.68 5.68 -10.65
C ALA A 2 -7.45 4.35 -10.62
N ARG A 3 -7.19 3.50 -11.63
CA ARG A 3 -7.79 2.18 -11.83
C ARG A 3 -7.24 1.18 -10.80
N GLY A 4 -8.11 0.41 -10.15
CA GLY A 4 -7.83 -0.95 -9.64
C GLY A 4 -6.88 -1.17 -8.46
N ASP A 5 -5.81 -0.40 -8.30
CA ASP A 5 -4.68 -0.78 -7.41
C ASP A 5 -4.91 -0.57 -5.91
N LYS A 6 -6.06 -0.01 -5.55
CA LYS A 6 -6.43 0.35 -4.19
C LYS A 6 -7.82 -0.16 -3.84
N THR A 7 -8.18 -1.35 -4.30
CA THR A 7 -9.40 -2.03 -3.85
C THR A 7 -9.04 -3.06 -2.79
N LEU A 8 -10.01 -3.47 -1.97
CA LEU A 8 -9.80 -4.51 -0.97
C LEU A 8 -9.24 -5.80 -1.59
N GLY A 9 -9.71 -6.14 -2.80
CA GLY A 9 -9.26 -7.29 -3.57
C GLY A 9 -7.80 -7.17 -3.98
N SER A 10 -7.44 -6.09 -4.67
CA SER A 10 -6.07 -5.88 -5.12
C SER A 10 -5.07 -5.72 -3.97
N LEU A 11 -5.49 -5.13 -2.84
CA LEU A 11 -4.67 -5.07 -1.62
C LEU A 11 -4.45 -6.44 -0.99
N SER A 12 -5.45 -7.32 -1.02
CA SER A 12 -5.32 -8.69 -0.52
C SER A 12 -4.32 -9.49 -1.35
N GLU A 13 -4.44 -9.42 -2.67
CA GLU A 13 -3.53 -10.08 -3.62
C GLU A 13 -2.11 -9.54 -3.47
N ARG A 14 -1.94 -8.21 -3.51
CA ARG A 14 -0.62 -7.57 -3.47
C ARG A 14 0.13 -7.76 -2.15
N LEU A 15 -0.59 -7.86 -1.03
CA LEU A 15 0.00 -8.08 0.29
C LEU A 15 0.12 -9.58 0.66
N GLY A 16 -0.41 -10.49 -0.16
CA GLY A 16 -0.41 -11.93 0.13
C GLY A 16 -1.19 -12.31 1.40
N ILE A 17 -2.16 -11.50 1.82
CA ILE A 17 -2.95 -11.73 3.04
C ILE A 17 -4.44 -11.80 2.72
N SER A 18 -5.20 -12.54 3.54
CA SER A 18 -6.63 -12.74 3.32
C SER A 18 -7.44 -11.43 3.32
N LYS A 19 -8.48 -11.36 2.48
CA LYS A 19 -9.42 -10.22 2.42
C LYS A 19 -9.99 -9.83 3.79
N PRO A 20 -10.40 -10.77 4.69
CA PRO A 20 -10.86 -10.43 6.04
C PRO A 20 -9.80 -9.74 6.90
N THR A 21 -8.51 -10.09 6.73
CA THR A 21 -7.42 -9.43 7.45
C THR A 21 -7.20 -8.02 6.92
N VAL A 22 -7.18 -7.83 5.60
CA VAL A 22 -7.08 -6.50 4.99
C VAL A 22 -8.25 -5.63 5.42
N TRP A 23 -9.48 -6.16 5.39
CA TRP A 23 -10.68 -5.46 5.82
C TRP A 23 -10.58 -4.96 7.27
N ARG A 24 -10.19 -5.83 8.20
CA ARG A 24 -9.99 -5.47 9.61
C ARG A 24 -8.98 -4.34 9.77
N ARG A 25 -7.86 -4.38 9.03
CA ARG A 25 -6.83 -3.32 9.06
C ARG A 25 -7.34 -2.01 8.45
N LEU A 26 -7.99 -2.07 7.30
CA LEU A 26 -8.58 -0.90 6.64
C LEU A 26 -9.63 -0.21 7.50
N ARG A 27 -10.49 -0.97 8.19
CA ARG A 27 -11.48 -0.38 9.11
C ARG A 27 -10.83 0.33 10.31
N ARG A 28 -9.69 -0.17 10.81
CA ARG A 28 -8.92 0.53 11.84
C ARG A 28 -8.33 1.84 11.31
N LEU A 29 -7.77 1.83 10.11
CA LEU A 29 -7.22 3.03 9.46
C LEU A 29 -8.31 4.05 9.12
N GLU A 30 -9.49 3.60 8.70
CA GLU A 30 -10.65 4.46 8.44
C GLU A 30 -11.09 5.15 9.73
N ARG A 31 -11.22 4.40 10.83
CA ARG A 31 -11.56 4.96 12.14
C ARG A 31 -10.51 5.94 12.66
N ALA A 32 -9.25 5.75 12.29
CA ALA A 32 -8.16 6.69 12.61
C ALA A 32 -8.13 7.93 11.69
N GLY A 33 -9.01 7.99 10.67
CA GLY A 33 -9.06 9.07 9.70
C GLY A 33 -7.91 9.06 8.69
N MET A 34 -7.25 7.91 8.48
CA MET A 34 -6.11 7.76 7.56
C MET A 34 -6.53 7.35 6.15
N VAL A 35 -7.63 6.60 6.05
CA VAL A 35 -8.20 6.19 4.75
C VAL A 35 -9.70 6.46 4.74
N ARG A 36 -10.25 6.57 3.54
CA ARG A 36 -11.68 6.59 3.28
C ARG A 36 -12.05 5.35 2.48
N LEU A 37 -13.02 4.59 2.97
CA LEU A 37 -13.57 3.45 2.23
C LEU A 37 -14.82 3.91 1.50
N SER A 38 -14.94 3.51 0.24
CA SER A 38 -16.11 3.82 -0.58
C SER A 38 -16.53 2.61 -1.40
N LYS A 39 -17.77 2.63 -1.89
CA LYS A 39 -18.26 1.61 -2.81
C LYS A 39 -17.64 1.85 -4.19
N GLY A 40 -16.76 0.96 -4.60
CA GLY A 40 -16.16 0.94 -5.93
C GLY A 40 -17.06 0.29 -6.98
N TRP A 41 -16.50 0.14 -8.19
CA TRP A 41 -17.15 -0.53 -9.30
C TRP A 41 -17.46 -2.01 -8.95
N ARG A 42 -18.56 -2.55 -9.47
CA ARG A 42 -18.96 -3.97 -9.31
C ARG A 42 -19.04 -4.46 -7.85
N ARG A 43 -19.39 -3.57 -6.90
CA ARG A 43 -19.48 -3.85 -5.44
C ARG A 43 -18.12 -4.07 -4.76
N GLU A 44 -17.01 -3.70 -5.41
CA GLU A 44 -15.72 -3.68 -4.74
C GLU A 44 -15.65 -2.57 -3.69
N ILE A 45 -14.74 -2.71 -2.73
CA ILE A 45 -14.46 -1.66 -1.76
C ILE A 45 -13.22 -0.92 -2.23
N ALA A 46 -13.40 0.34 -2.59
CA ALA A 46 -12.33 1.25 -2.96
C ALA A 46 -11.73 1.90 -1.70
N VAL A 47 -10.42 2.14 -1.74
CA VAL A 47 -9.65 2.69 -0.63
C VAL A 47 -8.89 3.92 -1.12
N GLU A 48 -9.13 5.05 -0.46
CA GLU A 48 -8.45 6.31 -0.74
C GLU A 48 -7.73 6.81 0.51
N LEU A 49 -6.54 7.38 0.35
CA LEU A 49 -5.85 8.05 1.46
C LEU A 49 -6.49 9.41 1.70
N THR A 50 -6.80 9.71 2.95
CA THR A 50 -7.16 11.07 3.36
C THR A 50 -5.92 11.96 3.33
N GLU A 51 -6.11 13.28 3.43
CA GLU A 51 -5.01 14.23 3.58
C GLU A 51 -4.08 13.87 4.74
N ARG A 52 -4.65 13.54 5.91
CA ARG A 52 -3.89 13.04 7.06
C ARG A 52 -3.10 11.77 6.76
N GLY A 53 -3.70 10.83 6.02
CA GLY A 53 -3.05 9.60 5.60
C GLY A 53 -1.91 9.83 4.60
N GLN A 54 -2.02 10.84 3.74
CA GLN A 54 -0.97 11.25 2.82
C GLN A 54 0.23 11.83 3.57
N ILE A 55 -0.03 12.77 4.50
CA ILE A 55 1.01 13.34 5.36
C ILE A 55 1.74 12.22 6.13
N TYR A 56 0.99 11.29 6.74
CA TYR A 56 1.61 10.18 7.47
C TYR A 56 2.48 9.28 6.58
N ARG A 57 2.07 9.07 5.32
CA ARG A 57 2.86 8.31 4.34
C ARG A 57 4.18 9.01 4.01
N GLU A 58 4.19 10.33 3.95
CA GLU A 58 5.40 11.13 3.67
C GLU A 58 6.33 11.21 4.88
N VAL A 59 5.76 11.23 6.09
CA VAL A 59 6.50 11.33 7.35
C VAL A 59 7.09 9.99 7.80
N LEU A 60 6.63 8.84 7.29
CA LEU A 60 7.19 7.52 7.62
C LEU A 60 8.65 7.41 7.13
N PRO A 61 9.67 7.45 8.02
CA PRO A 61 11.07 7.55 7.61
C PRO A 61 11.69 6.24 7.09
N GLY A 62 10.90 5.18 6.91
CA GLY A 62 11.44 3.81 6.83
C GLY A 62 11.16 3.00 5.56
N VAL A 63 10.26 3.43 4.67
CA VAL A 63 9.80 2.54 3.56
C VAL A 63 10.43 2.89 2.21
N ARG A 64 10.98 4.10 2.04
CA ARG A 64 11.69 4.47 0.79
C ARG A 64 13.10 3.88 0.67
N MET A 65 13.70 3.38 1.75
CA MET A 65 15.07 2.86 1.74
C MET A 65 15.19 1.40 1.25
N ALA A 66 14.11 0.61 1.29
CA ALA A 66 14.19 -0.83 1.03
C ALA A 66 14.05 -1.26 -0.45
N GLN A 67 13.90 -0.32 -1.39
CA GLN A 67 13.79 -0.63 -2.83
C GLN A 67 14.93 -0.06 -3.68
N SER A 68 15.99 0.45 -3.04
CA SER A 68 17.20 0.95 -3.70
C SER A 68 18.42 0.11 -3.32
N THR A 69 18.27 -1.22 -3.26
CA THR A 69 19.40 -2.10 -3.58
C THR A 69 19.19 -2.54 -5.01
N SER A 70 19.77 -1.74 -5.91
CA SER A 70 20.24 -2.24 -7.20
C SER A 70 21.13 -3.47 -6.96
N PRO A 71 21.10 -4.50 -7.82
CA PRO A 71 22.17 -5.48 -7.85
C PRO A 71 23.36 -4.79 -8.52
N ASP A 72 24.17 -4.10 -7.71
CA ASP A 72 25.42 -3.50 -8.15
C ASP A 72 26.45 -4.60 -8.40
N GLU A 73 26.79 -4.71 -9.68
CA GLU A 73 28.05 -5.13 -10.28
C GLU A 73 29.00 -6.00 -9.43
N GLY A 74 29.07 -7.27 -9.83
CA GLY A 74 30.17 -8.15 -9.50
C GLY A 74 31.50 -7.56 -10.00
N LEU A 75 32.25 -7.02 -9.05
CA LEU A 75 33.63 -6.58 -9.17
C LEU A 75 34.48 -7.71 -9.79
N ARG A 76 35.05 -7.45 -10.98
CA ARG A 76 36.08 -8.26 -11.60
C ARG A 76 37.32 -8.31 -10.70
N GLU A 77 37.76 -9.51 -10.34
CA GLU A 77 39.10 -9.74 -9.80
C GLU A 77 40.14 -9.61 -10.94
N PRO A 78 41.25 -8.88 -10.75
CA PRO A 78 42.41 -8.99 -11.62
C PRO A 78 43.36 -10.08 -11.09
N SER A 79 43.72 -11.02 -11.98
CA SER A 79 44.90 -11.89 -11.85
C SER A 79 46.08 -11.31 -12.61
#